data_AF-A0A0G1UEV5-F1
#
_entry.id   AF-A0A0G1UEV5-F1
#
_cell.length_a   1.000
_cell.length_b   1.000
_cell.length_c   1.000
_cell.angle_alpha   90.00
_cell.angle_beta   90.00
_cell.angle_gamma   90.00
#
_symmetry.space_group_name_H-M   'P 1'
#
loop_
_entity.id
_entity.type
_entity.pdbx_description
1 polymer ?
#
loop_
_entity_poly.entity_id
_entity_poly.type
_entity_poly.pdbx_seq_one_letter_code
_entity_poly.pdbx_strand_id
1 'polypeptide(L)'
;MNPNLKIAILEFLANEYHLPAADISSDTGFYSDLKLNADEVADLLTRMQDALNFTLSEDKLGEIRTIDDLFLALDPEPVQDSLDE
;
A
#
# COMPACT_ATOMS: atom_id res chain seq x y z
N MET A 1 12.13 5.98 -8.12
CA MET A 1 10.72 5.72 -7.74
C MET A 1 9.80 6.35 -8.78
N ASN A 2 8.79 5.65 -9.29
CA ASN A 2 7.75 6.28 -10.12
C ASN A 2 6.75 6.96 -9.17
N PRO A 3 6.74 8.29 -9.00
CA PRO A 3 5.73 8.99 -8.18
C PRO A 3 4.30 8.64 -8.61
N ASN A 4 4.14 8.21 -9.86
CA ASN A 4 2.90 7.71 -10.42
C ASN A 4 2.32 6.48 -9.69
N LEU A 5 3.13 5.59 -9.09
CA LEU A 5 2.60 4.38 -8.45
C LEU A 5 1.90 4.71 -7.12
N LYS A 6 2.53 5.54 -6.28
CA LYS A 6 1.92 6.03 -5.02
C LYS A 6 0.60 6.76 -5.30
N ILE A 7 0.60 7.63 -6.32
CA ILE A 7 -0.61 8.36 -6.74
C ILE A 7 -1.67 7.38 -7.24
N ALA A 8 -1.30 6.40 -8.09
CA ALA A 8 -2.25 5.44 -8.63
C ALA A 8 -2.89 4.54 -7.56
N ILE A 9 -2.14 4.19 -6.50
CA ILE A 9 -2.68 3.47 -5.34
C ILE A 9 -3.71 4.32 -4.60
N LEU A 10 -3.38 5.58 -4.31
CA LEU A 10 -4.30 6.51 -3.66
C LEU A 10 -5.56 6.74 -4.50
N GLU A 11 -5.41 6.90 -5.83
CA GLU A 11 -6.53 7.04 -6.74
C GLU A 11 -7.38 5.77 -6.82
N PHE A 12 -6.76 4.59 -6.83
CA PHE A 12 -7.45 3.31 -6.81
C PHE A 12 -8.32 3.16 -5.57
N LEU A 13 -7.75 3.44 -4.39
CA LEU A 13 -8.47 3.37 -3.12
C LEU A 13 -9.54 4.45 -3.01
N ALA A 14 -9.25 5.68 -3.41
CA ALA A 14 -10.22 6.76 -3.43
C ALA A 14 -11.43 6.42 -4.32
N ASN A 15 -11.17 5.84 -5.50
CA ASN A 15 -12.21 5.42 -6.42
C ASN A 15 -13.00 4.20 -5.90
N GLU A 16 -12.32 3.18 -5.36
CA GLU A 16 -12.96 1.95 -4.88
C GLU A 16 -13.83 2.20 -3.64
N TYR A 17 -13.37 3.04 -2.71
CA TYR A 17 -14.12 3.37 -1.50
C TYR A 17 -14.99 4.63 -1.63
N HIS A 18 -15.00 5.27 -2.81
CA HIS A 18 -15.70 6.56 -3.02
C HIS A 18 -15.29 7.64 -1.98
N LEU A 19 -14.06 7.55 -1.47
CA LEU A 19 -13.50 8.47 -0.50
C LEU A 19 -12.73 9.57 -1.22
N PRO A 20 -12.75 10.82 -0.73
CA PRO A 20 -11.84 11.83 -1.24
C PRO A 20 -10.40 11.39 -0.92
N ALA A 21 -9.50 11.49 -1.88
CA ALA A 21 -8.07 11.21 -1.65
C ALA A 21 -7.45 12.08 -0.54
N ALA A 22 -8.15 13.13 -0.09
CA ALA A 22 -7.79 13.94 1.06
C ALA A 22 -8.10 13.30 2.43
N ASP A 23 -9.03 12.33 2.49
CA ASP A 23 -9.30 11.52 3.69
C ASP A 23 -8.37 10.31 3.77
N ILE A 24 -7.84 9.85 2.63
CA ILE A 24 -6.87 8.75 2.60
C ILE A 24 -5.48 9.32 2.91
N SER A 25 -5.05 9.12 4.15
CA SER A 25 -3.73 9.50 4.63
C SER A 25 -2.81 8.26 4.69
N SER A 26 -1.51 8.46 4.77
CA SER A 26 -0.55 7.35 4.95
C SER A 26 -0.85 6.56 6.24
N ASP A 27 -1.34 7.26 7.27
CA ASP A 27 -1.73 6.68 8.57
C ASP A 27 -3.07 5.92 8.52
N THR A 28 -3.83 6.01 7.41
CA THR A 28 -5.11 5.33 7.27
C THR A 28 -4.91 3.81 7.38
N GLY A 29 -5.49 3.23 8.42
CA GLY A 29 -5.42 1.80 8.70
C GLY A 29 -6.50 1.02 7.96
N PHE A 30 -6.12 -0.03 7.23
CA PHE A 30 -7.06 -0.88 6.50
C PHE A 30 -8.09 -1.53 7.45
N TYR A 31 -7.66 -1.98 8.62
CA TYR A 31 -8.51 -2.66 9.59
C TYR A 31 -9.31 -1.71 10.49
N SER A 32 -8.73 -0.56 10.84
CA SER A 32 -9.32 0.35 11.84
C SER A 32 -10.18 1.44 11.20
N ASP A 33 -9.71 2.00 10.09
CA ASP A 33 -10.33 3.15 9.42
C ASP A 33 -11.27 2.68 8.30
N LEU A 34 -10.74 1.86 7.39
CA LEU A 34 -11.51 1.24 6.30
C LEU A 34 -12.36 0.05 6.76
N LYS A 35 -12.17 -0.42 8.01
CA LYS A 35 -12.89 -1.55 8.62
C LYS A 35 -12.88 -2.83 7.79
N LEU A 36 -11.79 -3.07 7.07
CA LEU A 36 -11.58 -4.25 6.25
C LEU A 36 -11.12 -5.44 7.09
N ASN A 37 -11.49 -6.64 6.66
CA ASN A 37 -10.97 -7.89 7.21
C ASN A 37 -9.71 -8.35 6.47
N ALA A 38 -8.97 -9.30 7.03
CA ALA A 38 -7.73 -9.82 6.42
C ALA A 38 -7.95 -10.38 5.01
N ASP A 39 -9.08 -11.04 4.76
CA ASP A 39 -9.49 -11.51 3.42
C ASP A 39 -9.72 -10.34 2.45
N GLU A 40 -10.39 -9.27 2.90
CA GLU A 40 -10.68 -8.10 2.06
C GLU A 40 -9.42 -7.30 1.75
N VAL A 41 -8.51 -7.18 2.72
CA VAL A 41 -7.20 -6.56 2.51
C VAL A 41 -6.38 -7.40 1.52
N ALA A 42 -6.37 -8.73 1.65
CA ALA A 42 -5.68 -9.59 0.71
C ALA A 42 -6.23 -9.46 -0.72
N ASP A 43 -7.57 -9.49 -0.89
CA ASP A 43 -8.21 -9.30 -2.21
C ASP A 43 -7.89 -7.93 -2.82
N LEU A 44 -7.96 -6.86 -2.00
CA LEU A 44 -7.60 -5.50 -2.39
C LEU A 44 -6.14 -5.43 -2.89
N LEU A 45 -5.21 -5.98 -2.10
CA LEU A 45 -3.78 -6.00 -2.45
C LEU A 45 -3.52 -6.82 -3.72
N THR A 46 -4.23 -7.92 -3.93
CA THR A 46 -4.14 -8.72 -5.17
C THR A 46 -4.67 -7.95 -6.38
N ARG A 47 -5.84 -7.32 -6.27
CA ARG A 47 -6.42 -6.50 -7.36
C ARG A 47 -5.53 -5.33 -7.71
N MET A 48 -4.95 -4.70 -6.72
CA MET A 48 -4.08 -3.54 -6.91
C MET A 48 -2.76 -3.94 -7.60
N GLN A 49 -2.19 -5.09 -7.23
CA GLN A 49 -1.03 -5.69 -7.91
C GLN A 49 -1.32 -5.94 -9.40
N ASP A 50 -2.50 -6.50 -9.71
CA ASP A 50 -2.94 -6.76 -11.09
C ASP A 50 -3.19 -5.46 -11.87
N ALA A 51 -3.96 -4.53 -11.29
CA ALA A 51 -4.36 -3.28 -11.93
C ALA A 51 -3.17 -2.33 -12.20
N LEU A 52 -2.22 -2.27 -11.28
CA LEU A 52 -1.05 -1.41 -11.36
C LEU A 52 0.19 -2.15 -11.85
N ASN A 53 0.05 -3.45 -12.16
CA ASN A 53 1.07 -4.34 -12.71
C ASN A 53 2.38 -4.30 -11.88
N PHE A 54 2.26 -4.49 -10.57
CA PHE A 54 3.38 -4.65 -9.63
C PHE A 54 3.24 -5.93 -8.81
N THR A 55 4.27 -6.26 -8.03
CA THR A 55 4.29 -7.45 -7.18
C THR A 55 4.78 -7.09 -5.79
N LEU A 56 4.04 -7.52 -4.77
CA LEU A 56 4.42 -7.46 -3.36
C LEU A 56 4.88 -8.83 -2.89
N SER A 57 5.85 -8.87 -1.98
CA SER A 57 6.22 -10.11 -1.31
C SER A 57 5.10 -10.54 -0.34
N GLU A 58 4.73 -11.82 -0.36
CA GLU A 58 3.71 -12.38 0.55
C GLU A 58 4.03 -12.15 2.03
N ASP A 59 5.32 -12.15 2.37
CA ASP A 59 5.81 -11.84 3.71
C ASP A 59 5.39 -10.43 4.16
N LYS A 60 5.45 -9.44 3.24
CA LYS A 60 5.03 -8.06 3.49
C LYS A 60 3.51 -7.92 3.54
N LEU A 61 2.75 -8.75 2.83
CA LEU A 61 1.27 -8.67 2.81
C LEU A 61 0.68 -8.84 4.20
N GLY A 62 1.26 -9.73 5.03
CA GLY A 62 0.84 -9.93 6.42
C GLY A 62 1.23 -8.79 7.37
N GLU A 63 2.21 -7.98 6.99
CA GLU A 63 2.68 -6.83 7.77
C GLU A 63 1.94 -5.53 7.43
N ILE A 64 1.30 -5.46 6.25
CA ILE A 64 0.55 -4.28 5.81
C ILE A 64 -0.69 -4.08 6.68
N ARG A 65 -0.64 -3.05 7.53
CA ARG A 65 -1.76 -2.62 8.39
C ARG A 65 -2.30 -1.26 7.98
N THR A 66 -1.44 -0.41 7.43
CA THR A 66 -1.74 0.95 6.97
C THR A 66 -1.29 1.17 5.53
N ILE A 67 -1.77 2.26 4.93
CA ILE A 67 -1.33 2.73 3.61
C ILE A 67 0.19 2.97 3.59
N ASP A 68 0.76 3.48 4.69
CA ASP A 68 2.21 3.69 4.82
C ASP A 68 2.99 2.37 4.78
N ASP A 69 2.53 1.33 5.49
CA ASP A 69 3.13 -0.01 5.43
C ASP A 69 3.11 -0.56 3.99
N LEU A 70 2.00 -0.33 3.27
CA LEU A 70 1.91 -0.70 1.86
C LEU A 70 2.97 0.03 1.04
N PHE A 71 3.16 1.34 1.24
CA PHE A 71 4.19 2.08 0.52
C PHE A 71 5.61 1.64 0.88
N LEU A 72 5.88 1.30 2.14
CA LEU A 72 7.15 0.72 2.61
C LEU A 72 7.38 -0.71 2.09
N ALA A 73 6.31 -1.45 1.83
CA ALA A 73 6.38 -2.77 1.24
C ALA A 73 6.69 -2.71 -0.27
N LEU A 74 6.16 -1.70 -0.95
CA LEU A 74 6.40 -1.44 -2.38
C LEU A 74 7.76 -0.81 -2.64
N ASP A 75 8.24 -0.01 -1.69
CA ASP A 75 9.55 0.62 -1.70
C ASP A 75 10.29 0.13 -0.46
N PRO A 76 10.92 -1.06 -0.52
CA PRO A 76 12.02 -1.31 0.39
C PRO A 76 13.10 -0.34 -0.06
N GLU A 77 13.11 0.89 0.49
CA GLU A 77 14.34 1.67 0.49
C GLU A 77 15.44 0.69 0.90
N PRO A 78 16.53 0.56 0.12
CA PRO A 78 17.61 -0.30 0.53
C PRO A 78 17.97 0.15 1.93
N VAL A 79 17.82 -0.77 2.89
CA VAL A 79 18.52 -0.72 4.17
C VAL A 79 19.89 -0.15 3.83
N GLN A 80 20.24 0.95 4.49
CA GLN A 80 21.52 1.62 4.29
C GLN A 80 22.65 0.59 4.33
N ASP A 81 23.06 0.09 3.17
CA ASP A 81 24.16 -0.84 3.00
C ASP A 81 25.20 -0.15 2.12
N SER A 82 25.92 0.73 2.80
CA SER A 82 27.21 1.35 2.49
C SER A 82 27.52 2.12 3.78
N LEU A 83 27.73 1.46 4.92
CA LEU A 83 29.02 0.85 5.32
C LEU A 83 30.19 1.83 5.09
N ASP A 84 30.71 2.30 6.21
CA ASP A 84 32.00 2.97 6.48
C ASP A 84 32.89 3.32 5.28
N GLU A 85 33.22 4.62 5.11
CA GLU A 85 34.61 5.15 5.16
C GLU A 85 34.64 6.68 5.34
#